data_AF-A0A318CMI9-F1
#
_entry.id   AF-A0A318CMI9-F1
#
_cell.length_a   1.000
_cell.length_b   1.000
_cell.length_c   1.000
_cell.angle_alpha   90.00
_cell.angle_beta   90.00
_cell.angle_gamma   90.00
#
_symmetry.space_group_name_H-M   'P 1'
#
loop_
_entity.id
_entity.type
_entity.pdbx_description
1 polymer ?
#
loop_
_entity_poly.entity_id
_entity_poly.type
_entity_poly.pdbx_seq_one_letter_code
_entity_poly.pdbx_strand_id
1 'polypeptide(L)'
;MGVLRIVTFLFLVSCLWPSWGLCSGGAKPAVKLPKAKTIAELAARYDSSSCQECHEEIYEQWENSLHAYSILGTPRTAPTILTGVDKGLKLFPYSGVKEDKDIQVRHLMFCAKCHLPQLEEATDDVAREIVATIRAWMKEEDEDKAEELEEKIASLNIGCTVCHNTRAIIHKWQYGYPQPDTIYGAQEGEHEHPDFTKMAKSPQLSESIFCGQCHGEGPNFELDEPSQCATLYGSYLFAYTPEDKHETCQECHMRKSGLGHDMQAYRSETMRKMALHVDIDSTSYFWRKNKAEGVIPMALVNVEIFNKCGHAIPDG
;
A
#
# COMPACT_ATOMS: atom_id res chain seq x y z
N MET A 1 48.09 -39.21 -11.73
CA MET A 1 47.21 -38.55 -12.73
C MET A 1 45.70 -38.80 -12.52
N GLY A 2 45.27 -39.69 -11.61
CA GLY A 2 43.84 -39.94 -11.36
C GLY A 2 43.15 -38.93 -10.44
N VAL A 3 43.83 -38.42 -9.41
CA VAL A 3 43.24 -37.53 -8.39
C VAL A 3 42.94 -36.13 -8.95
N LEU A 4 43.82 -35.61 -9.82
CA LEU A 4 43.66 -34.27 -10.41
C LEU A 4 42.43 -34.19 -11.33
N ARG A 5 42.09 -35.27 -12.04
CA ARG A 5 40.92 -35.31 -12.94
C ARG A 5 39.58 -35.34 -12.19
N ILE A 6 39.54 -35.94 -11.01
CA ILE A 6 38.32 -36.00 -10.19
C ILE A 6 38.02 -34.65 -9.55
N VAL A 7 39.05 -33.93 -9.09
CA VAL A 7 38.91 -32.59 -8.50
C VAL A 7 38.45 -31.57 -9.55
N THR A 8 38.97 -31.63 -10.79
CA THR A 8 38.53 -30.73 -11.87
C THR A 8 37.08 -31.01 -12.31
N PHE A 9 36.64 -32.27 -12.28
CA PHE A 9 35.26 -32.64 -12.64
C PHE A 9 34.25 -32.20 -11.57
N LEU A 10 34.60 -32.30 -10.28
CA LEU A 10 33.77 -31.79 -9.17
C LEU A 10 33.70 -30.25 -9.14
N PHE A 11 34.76 -29.55 -9.55
CA PHE A 11 34.76 -28.09 -9.66
C PHE A 11 33.90 -27.61 -10.85
N LEU A 12 33.91 -28.34 -11.97
CA LEU A 12 33.07 -28.00 -13.14
C LEU A 12 31.58 -28.31 -12.91
N VAL A 13 31.25 -29.36 -12.14
CA VAL A 13 29.86 -29.67 -11.79
C VAL A 13 29.30 -28.69 -10.75
N SER A 14 30.13 -28.16 -9.84
CA SER A 14 29.69 -27.12 -8.88
C SER A 14 29.54 -25.73 -9.51
N CYS A 15 30.25 -25.42 -10.60
CA CYS A 15 30.01 -24.22 -11.42
C CYS A 15 28.83 -24.36 -12.39
N LEU A 16 28.27 -25.56 -12.54
CA LEU A 16 27.09 -25.86 -13.35
C LEU A 16 25.85 -26.15 -12.52
N TRP A 17 25.87 -25.86 -11.20
CA TRP A 17 24.61 -25.69 -10.49
C TRP A 17 23.91 -24.49 -11.13
N PRO A 18 22.81 -24.71 -11.87
CA PRO A 18 22.14 -23.60 -12.49
C PRO A 18 21.69 -22.71 -11.34
N SER A 19 22.00 -21.42 -11.45
CA SER A 19 21.42 -20.33 -10.65
C SER A 19 19.89 -20.22 -10.82
N TRP A 20 19.21 -21.30 -11.20
CA TRP A 20 17.76 -21.44 -11.29
C TRP A 20 17.09 -21.37 -9.91
N GLY A 21 17.86 -21.49 -8.83
CA GLY A 21 17.38 -21.32 -7.45
C GLY A 21 17.15 -19.87 -7.00
N LEU A 22 17.23 -18.88 -7.89
CA LEU A 22 17.07 -17.45 -7.54
C LEU A 22 15.95 -16.73 -8.28
N CYS A 23 15.29 -17.37 -9.26
CA CYS A 23 14.17 -16.74 -9.97
C CYS A 23 12.85 -17.17 -9.32
N SER A 24 12.28 -16.32 -8.50
CA SER A 24 10.92 -16.53 -7.99
C SER A 24 9.86 -16.23 -9.04
N GLY A 25 10.09 -15.22 -9.88
CA GLY A 25 9.31 -14.89 -11.06
C GLY A 25 9.83 -15.56 -12.33
N GLY A 26 9.17 -15.24 -13.45
CA GLY A 26 9.49 -15.79 -14.77
C GLY A 26 10.04 -14.76 -15.75
N ALA A 27 10.18 -15.18 -17.01
CA ALA A 27 10.47 -14.25 -18.09
C ALA A 27 9.37 -13.17 -18.17
N LYS A 28 9.73 -11.98 -18.66
CA LYS A 28 8.75 -10.93 -18.89
C LYS A 28 7.62 -11.49 -19.78
N PRO A 29 6.35 -11.46 -19.35
CA PRO A 29 5.26 -12.00 -20.14
C PRO A 29 5.26 -11.42 -21.55
N ALA A 30 5.35 -12.29 -22.55
CA ALA A 30 5.49 -11.91 -23.96
C ALA A 30 4.20 -11.25 -24.50
N VAL A 31 3.06 -11.62 -23.94
CA VAL A 31 1.75 -11.05 -24.27
C VAL A 31 1.34 -10.12 -23.15
N LYS A 32 1.25 -8.82 -23.44
CA LYS A 32 0.54 -7.89 -22.57
C LYS A 32 -0.95 -8.11 -22.78
N LEU A 33 -1.68 -8.39 -21.70
CA LEU A 33 -3.14 -8.42 -21.76
C LEU A 33 -3.66 -7.08 -22.31
N PRO A 34 -4.74 -7.07 -23.11
CA PRO A 34 -5.38 -5.82 -23.54
C PRO A 34 -5.69 -4.95 -22.32
N LYS A 35 -5.53 -3.64 -22.40
CA LYS A 35 -5.86 -2.75 -21.27
C LYS A 35 -7.36 -2.77 -20.95
N ALA A 36 -7.72 -2.65 -19.66
CA ALA A 36 -9.12 -2.53 -19.24
C ALA A 36 -9.75 -1.23 -19.77
N LYS A 37 -10.99 -1.30 -20.23
CA LYS A 37 -11.72 -0.17 -20.81
C LYS A 37 -12.78 0.42 -19.87
N THR A 38 -13.16 -0.34 -18.84
CA THR A 38 -14.14 0.10 -17.84
C THR A 38 -13.65 -0.26 -16.44
N ILE A 39 -14.27 0.38 -15.43
CA ILE A 39 -14.10 0.02 -14.01
C ILE A 39 -14.40 -1.47 -13.80
N ALA A 40 -15.51 -1.97 -14.36
CA ALA A 40 -15.92 -3.37 -14.22
C ALA A 40 -14.88 -4.34 -14.79
N GLU A 41 -14.32 -4.04 -15.97
CA GLU A 41 -13.25 -4.85 -16.56
C GLU A 41 -11.97 -4.83 -15.72
N LEU A 42 -11.64 -3.70 -15.08
CA LEU A 42 -10.46 -3.60 -14.22
C LEU A 42 -10.67 -4.35 -12.90
N ALA A 43 -11.84 -4.16 -12.26
CA ALA A 43 -12.20 -4.84 -11.02
C ALA A 43 -12.21 -6.36 -11.21
N ALA A 44 -12.83 -6.87 -12.28
CA ALA A 44 -12.89 -8.31 -12.56
C ALA A 44 -11.51 -8.96 -12.74
N ARG A 45 -10.48 -8.23 -13.21
CA ARG A 45 -9.12 -8.76 -13.35
C ARG A 45 -8.38 -8.93 -12.03
N TYR A 46 -8.79 -8.17 -11.02
CA TYR A 46 -8.16 -8.11 -9.71
C TYR A 46 -9.10 -8.63 -8.61
N ASP A 47 -10.21 -9.23 -9.01
CA ASP A 47 -11.17 -9.82 -8.09
C ASP A 47 -10.47 -10.86 -7.23
N SER A 48 -10.70 -10.75 -5.93
CA SER A 48 -10.10 -11.62 -4.92
C SER A 48 -11.17 -12.46 -4.21
N SER A 49 -12.44 -12.40 -4.65
CA SER A 49 -13.56 -13.13 -4.04
C SER A 49 -13.31 -14.65 -3.98
N SER A 50 -12.72 -15.23 -5.03
CA SER A 50 -12.36 -16.66 -5.06
C SER A 50 -11.28 -17.04 -4.03
N CYS A 51 -10.49 -16.08 -3.54
CA CYS A 51 -9.50 -16.34 -2.50
C CYS A 51 -10.17 -16.67 -1.16
N GLN A 52 -11.36 -16.12 -0.90
CA GLN A 52 -12.13 -16.36 0.32
C GLN A 52 -12.47 -17.84 0.52
N GLU A 53 -12.68 -18.59 -0.57
CA GLU A 53 -13.08 -20.01 -0.53
C GLU A 53 -12.07 -20.90 0.22
N CYS A 54 -10.78 -20.53 0.20
CA CYS A 54 -9.71 -21.27 0.88
C CYS A 54 -8.99 -20.45 1.96
N HIS A 55 -9.16 -19.12 1.97
CA HIS A 55 -8.47 -18.18 2.87
C HIS A 55 -9.44 -17.23 3.59
N GLU A 56 -10.57 -17.75 4.08
CA GLU A 56 -11.65 -17.00 4.73
C GLU A 56 -11.15 -16.02 5.79
N GLU A 57 -10.36 -16.46 6.78
CA GLU A 57 -9.86 -15.59 7.86
C GLU A 57 -9.00 -14.42 7.31
N ILE A 58 -8.13 -14.70 6.34
CA ILE A 58 -7.27 -13.67 5.73
C ILE A 58 -8.11 -12.69 4.91
N TYR A 59 -9.11 -13.21 4.19
CA TYR A 59 -10.02 -12.41 3.39
C TYR A 59 -10.84 -11.46 4.28
N GLU A 60 -11.44 -11.95 5.37
CA GLU A 60 -12.19 -11.13 6.33
C GLU A 60 -11.32 -10.05 6.97
N GLN A 61 -10.08 -10.39 7.33
CA GLN A 61 -9.11 -9.41 7.83
C GLN A 61 -8.83 -8.32 6.78
N TRP A 62 -8.55 -8.72 5.54
CA TRP A 62 -8.27 -7.78 4.45
C TRP A 62 -9.49 -6.90 4.15
N GLU A 63 -10.69 -7.46 4.12
CA GLU A 63 -11.94 -6.75 3.83
C GLU A 63 -12.19 -5.63 4.84
N ASN A 64 -11.80 -5.82 6.11
CA ASN A 64 -11.87 -4.77 7.13
C ASN A 64 -10.78 -3.68 7.00
N SER A 65 -9.75 -3.91 6.18
CA SER A 65 -8.62 -2.99 6.00
C SER A 65 -8.95 -1.78 5.10
N LEU A 66 -8.17 -0.71 5.21
CA LEU A 66 -8.25 0.40 4.25
C LEU A 66 -7.73 0.05 2.86
N HIS A 67 -7.04 -1.08 2.68
CA HIS A 67 -6.62 -1.55 1.36
C HIS A 67 -7.80 -2.08 0.55
N ALA A 68 -8.79 -2.72 1.20
CA ALA A 68 -10.05 -3.13 0.57
C ALA A 68 -10.91 -1.95 0.12
N TYR A 69 -10.68 -0.76 0.67
CA TYR A 69 -11.38 0.48 0.31
C TYR A 69 -10.41 1.56 -0.19
N SER A 70 -9.34 1.18 -0.88
CA SER A 70 -8.19 2.07 -1.12
C SER A 70 -8.53 3.39 -1.82
N ILE A 71 -9.52 3.43 -2.72
CA ILE A 71 -9.98 4.68 -3.36
C ILE A 71 -10.92 5.50 -2.47
N LEU A 72 -11.81 4.85 -1.71
CA LEU A 72 -12.74 5.56 -0.81
C LEU A 72 -12.02 6.08 0.44
N GLY A 73 -11.14 5.25 1.00
CA GLY A 73 -10.37 5.48 2.20
C GLY A 73 -11.26 5.69 3.43
N THR A 74 -11.02 6.78 4.14
CA THR A 74 -11.86 7.22 5.28
C THR A 74 -12.97 8.18 4.82
N PRO A 75 -13.75 7.78 3.81
CA PRO A 75 -14.55 8.64 2.91
C PRO A 75 -13.98 10.00 2.48
N ARG A 76 -12.68 10.23 2.63
CA ARG A 76 -12.00 11.48 2.26
C ARG A 76 -11.09 11.33 1.05
N THR A 77 -10.66 10.11 0.73
CA THR A 77 -9.71 9.88 -0.35
C THR A 77 -10.35 10.19 -1.71
N ALA A 78 -11.53 9.64 -1.99
CA ALA A 78 -12.24 9.90 -3.25
C ALA A 78 -12.53 11.41 -3.48
N PRO A 79 -13.07 12.17 -2.50
CA PRO A 79 -13.20 13.63 -2.63
C PRO A 79 -11.86 14.36 -2.83
N THR A 80 -10.77 13.86 -2.23
CA THR A 80 -9.43 14.45 -2.40
C THR A 80 -8.90 14.22 -3.81
N ILE A 81 -9.20 13.07 -4.44
CA ILE A 81 -8.89 12.84 -5.86
C ILE A 81 -9.56 13.91 -6.72
N LEU A 82 -10.84 14.22 -6.49
CA LEU A 82 -11.51 15.31 -7.23
C LEU A 82 -10.89 16.68 -6.95
N THR A 83 -10.45 16.93 -5.72
CA THR A 83 -9.72 18.16 -5.38
C THR A 83 -8.42 18.23 -6.16
N GLY A 84 -7.66 17.14 -6.27
CA GLY A 84 -6.45 17.05 -7.09
C GLY A 84 -6.72 17.30 -8.58
N VAL A 85 -7.85 16.84 -9.10
CA VAL A 85 -8.28 17.12 -10.48
C VAL A 85 -8.65 18.61 -10.65
N ASP A 86 -9.54 19.14 -9.83
CA ASP A 86 -10.15 20.46 -10.03
C ASP A 86 -9.27 21.62 -9.57
N LYS A 87 -8.50 21.42 -8.50
CA LYS A 87 -7.62 22.43 -7.91
C LYS A 87 -6.14 22.17 -8.18
N GLY A 88 -5.78 21.01 -8.72
CA GLY A 88 -4.44 20.72 -9.24
C GLY A 88 -4.44 20.71 -10.76
N LEU A 89 -4.72 19.54 -11.34
CA LEU A 89 -4.55 19.28 -12.77
C LEU A 89 -5.15 20.35 -13.68
N LYS A 90 -6.39 20.79 -13.44
CA LYS A 90 -7.03 21.82 -14.29
C LYS A 90 -6.37 23.20 -14.20
N LEU A 91 -5.72 23.50 -13.09
CA LEU A 91 -5.03 24.77 -12.84
C LEU A 91 -3.57 24.74 -13.27
N PHE A 92 -2.95 23.55 -13.37
CA PHE A 92 -1.56 23.42 -13.81
C PHE A 92 -1.42 23.82 -15.30
N PRO A 93 -0.52 24.77 -15.64
CA PRO A 93 -0.41 25.26 -17.01
C PRO A 93 -0.05 24.18 -18.03
N TYR A 94 0.70 23.16 -17.61
CA TYR A 94 1.30 22.15 -18.48
C TYR A 94 0.72 20.73 -18.31
N SER A 95 -0.31 20.55 -17.49
CA SER A 95 -0.96 19.24 -17.34
C SER A 95 -1.63 18.78 -18.66
N GLY A 96 -2.18 19.74 -19.41
CA GLY A 96 -3.04 19.48 -20.55
C GLY A 96 -4.51 19.19 -20.18
N VAL A 97 -4.86 19.15 -18.88
CA VAL A 97 -6.23 18.93 -18.42
C VAL A 97 -6.95 20.27 -18.31
N LYS A 98 -8.08 20.43 -19.01
CA LYS A 98 -8.98 21.58 -18.88
C LYS A 98 -10.39 21.14 -18.52
N GLU A 99 -10.81 20.01 -19.06
CA GLU A 99 -12.08 19.35 -18.80
C GLU A 99 -11.86 17.90 -18.38
N ASP A 100 -12.87 17.25 -17.80
CA ASP A 100 -12.76 15.85 -17.35
C ASP A 100 -12.44 14.87 -18.51
N LYS A 101 -12.81 15.22 -19.75
CA LYS A 101 -12.49 14.42 -20.95
C LYS A 101 -10.99 14.37 -21.27
N ASP A 102 -10.21 15.35 -20.79
CA ASP A 102 -8.77 15.44 -21.03
C ASP A 102 -7.96 14.56 -20.04
N ILE A 103 -8.64 13.98 -19.05
CA ILE A 103 -8.03 13.11 -18.05
C ILE A 103 -7.54 11.82 -18.73
N GLN A 104 -6.36 11.39 -18.30
CA GLN A 104 -5.62 10.23 -18.77
C GLN A 104 -5.14 9.47 -17.55
N VAL A 105 -4.77 8.20 -17.70
CA VAL A 105 -4.22 7.37 -16.62
C VAL A 105 -3.05 8.09 -15.95
N ARG A 106 -2.11 8.64 -16.73
CA ARG A 106 -0.93 9.36 -16.19
C ARG A 106 -1.31 10.52 -15.26
N HIS A 107 -2.44 11.19 -15.52
CA HIS A 107 -2.90 12.29 -14.70
C HIS A 107 -3.39 11.84 -13.34
N LEU A 108 -3.91 10.62 -13.20
CA LEU A 108 -4.38 10.12 -11.91
C LEU A 108 -3.28 9.37 -11.14
N MET A 109 -2.17 8.98 -11.78
CA MET A 109 -1.12 8.18 -11.13
C MET A 109 -0.49 8.86 -9.90
N PHE A 110 -0.52 10.18 -9.77
CA PHE A 110 -0.04 10.85 -8.55
C PHE A 110 -0.86 10.50 -7.29
N CYS A 111 -2.11 10.05 -7.46
CA CYS A 111 -2.94 9.42 -6.42
C CYS A 111 -2.95 7.89 -6.56
N ALA A 112 -3.18 7.41 -7.78
CA ALA A 112 -3.44 6.01 -8.06
C ALA A 112 -2.20 5.13 -7.91
N LYS A 113 -0.96 5.67 -7.95
CA LYS A 113 0.24 4.88 -7.65
C LYS A 113 0.09 4.12 -6.33
N CYS A 114 -0.52 4.74 -5.32
CA CYS A 114 -0.70 4.14 -4.00
C CYS A 114 -2.14 3.68 -3.74
N HIS A 115 -3.15 4.36 -4.30
CA HIS A 115 -4.57 4.06 -4.02
C HIS A 115 -5.23 3.11 -5.05
N LEU A 116 -4.64 2.94 -6.23
CA LEU A 116 -5.11 2.01 -7.27
C LEU A 116 -3.94 1.65 -8.22
N PRO A 117 -2.89 0.98 -7.73
CA PRO A 117 -1.65 0.75 -8.49
C PRO A 117 -1.87 -0.01 -9.80
N GLN A 118 -2.97 -0.75 -9.94
CA GLN A 118 -3.35 -1.47 -11.15
C GLN A 118 -3.96 -0.58 -12.25
N LEU A 119 -4.21 0.71 -11.99
CA LEU A 119 -4.73 1.64 -13.00
C LEU A 119 -3.80 1.75 -14.23
N GLU A 120 -2.50 1.45 -14.08
CA GLU A 120 -1.53 1.42 -15.18
C GLU A 120 -1.93 0.44 -16.31
N GLU A 121 -2.71 -0.58 -15.98
CA GLU A 121 -3.23 -1.61 -16.89
C GLU A 121 -4.58 -1.24 -17.54
N ALA A 122 -5.07 -0.03 -17.28
CA ALA A 122 -6.29 0.49 -17.86
C ALA A 122 -6.02 1.48 -19.00
N THR A 123 -7.05 1.75 -19.78
CA THR A 123 -7.12 2.86 -20.74
C THR A 123 -7.55 4.15 -20.05
N ASP A 124 -7.38 5.28 -20.73
CA ASP A 124 -7.81 6.59 -20.22
C ASP A 124 -9.33 6.68 -19.98
N ASP A 125 -10.12 5.81 -20.60
CA ASP A 125 -11.56 5.72 -20.37
C ASP A 125 -11.87 5.36 -18.92
N VAL A 126 -11.09 4.46 -18.31
CA VAL A 126 -11.27 4.08 -16.90
C VAL A 126 -10.93 5.24 -15.96
N ALA A 127 -9.86 6.00 -16.25
CA ALA A 127 -9.51 7.17 -15.46
C ALA A 127 -10.63 8.22 -15.47
N ARG A 128 -11.26 8.44 -16.62
CA ARG A 128 -12.44 9.32 -16.75
C ARG A 128 -13.66 8.76 -16.04
N GLU A 129 -13.90 7.46 -16.16
CA GLU A 129 -15.02 6.78 -15.49
C GLU A 129 -14.90 6.88 -13.97
N ILE A 130 -13.70 6.73 -13.39
CA ILE A 130 -13.46 6.89 -11.95
C ILE A 130 -13.86 8.29 -11.50
N VAL A 131 -13.34 9.32 -12.17
CA VAL A 131 -13.62 10.72 -11.81
C VAL A 131 -15.12 11.04 -11.95
N ALA A 132 -15.75 10.58 -13.03
CA ALA A 132 -17.19 10.74 -13.23
C ALA A 132 -18.00 10.03 -12.13
N THR A 133 -17.63 8.80 -11.77
CA THR A 133 -18.30 8.00 -10.74
C THR A 133 -18.21 8.68 -9.37
N ILE A 134 -17.02 9.12 -8.96
CA ILE A 134 -16.84 9.84 -7.68
C ILE A 134 -17.66 11.14 -7.66
N ARG A 135 -17.69 11.89 -8.76
CA ARG A 135 -18.52 13.11 -8.86
C ARG A 135 -20.01 12.83 -8.75
N ALA A 136 -20.47 11.74 -9.37
CA ALA A 136 -21.87 11.33 -9.30
C ALA A 136 -22.22 10.95 -7.86
N TRP A 137 -21.40 10.10 -7.23
CA TRP A 137 -21.57 9.66 -5.84
C TRP A 137 -21.68 10.85 -4.88
N MET A 138 -20.78 11.84 -4.99
CA MET A 138 -20.79 13.02 -4.12
C MET A 138 -21.99 13.96 -4.28
N LYS A 139 -22.76 13.83 -5.35
CA LYS A 139 -23.92 14.69 -5.67
C LYS A 139 -25.24 13.95 -5.59
N GLU A 140 -25.20 12.63 -5.45
CA GLU A 140 -26.40 11.81 -5.43
C GLU A 140 -27.13 12.02 -4.11
N GLU A 141 -28.43 12.25 -4.20
CA GLU A 141 -29.32 12.48 -3.05
C GLU A 141 -30.16 11.23 -2.76
N ASP A 142 -30.30 10.35 -3.74
CA ASP A 142 -30.97 9.05 -3.63
C ASP A 142 -30.03 8.01 -2.99
N GLU A 143 -30.39 7.51 -1.80
CA GLU A 143 -29.52 6.62 -1.01
C GLU A 143 -29.15 5.33 -1.76
N ASP A 144 -30.11 4.70 -2.44
CA ASP A 144 -29.89 3.44 -3.17
C ASP A 144 -28.89 3.66 -4.32
N LYS A 145 -29.03 4.76 -5.08
CA LYS A 145 -28.08 5.09 -6.16
C LYS A 145 -26.72 5.52 -5.63
N ALA A 146 -26.67 6.19 -4.49
CA ALA A 146 -25.41 6.55 -3.85
C ALA A 146 -24.65 5.29 -3.43
N GLU A 147 -25.35 4.29 -2.87
CA GLU A 147 -24.79 2.98 -2.53
C GLU A 147 -24.27 2.26 -3.78
N GLU A 148 -25.04 2.19 -4.88
CA GLU A 148 -24.57 1.58 -6.14
C GLU A 148 -23.29 2.24 -6.68
N LEU A 149 -23.18 3.57 -6.60
CA LEU A 149 -21.99 4.31 -7.03
C LEU A 149 -20.81 4.08 -6.09
N GLU A 150 -21.07 3.98 -4.78
CA GLU A 150 -20.07 3.67 -3.77
C GLU A 150 -19.50 2.27 -3.96
N GLU A 151 -20.35 1.26 -4.12
CA GLU A 151 -19.97 -0.13 -4.41
C GLU A 151 -19.14 -0.22 -5.69
N LYS A 152 -19.55 0.52 -6.73
CA LYS A 152 -18.78 0.59 -7.98
C LYS A 152 -17.37 1.14 -7.76
N ILE A 153 -17.21 2.15 -6.90
CA ILE A 153 -15.88 2.67 -6.54
C ILE A 153 -15.14 1.68 -5.64
N ALA A 154 -15.80 1.06 -4.66
CA ALA A 154 -15.22 0.09 -3.73
C ALA A 154 -14.71 -1.18 -4.42
N SER A 155 -15.30 -1.56 -5.56
CA SER A 155 -14.80 -2.65 -6.41
C SER A 155 -13.36 -2.44 -6.90
N LEU A 156 -12.89 -1.19 -6.90
CA LEU A 156 -11.51 -0.81 -7.18
C LEU A 156 -10.71 -0.72 -5.88
N ASN A 157 -10.06 -1.84 -5.53
CA ASN A 157 -9.34 -1.98 -4.27
C ASN A 157 -7.91 -2.52 -4.47
N ILE A 158 -7.14 -2.55 -3.39
CA ILE A 158 -5.85 -3.25 -3.34
C ILE A 158 -6.13 -4.65 -2.78
N GLY A 159 -6.57 -5.54 -3.66
CA GLY A 159 -6.90 -6.93 -3.34
C GLY A 159 -5.68 -7.86 -3.23
N CYS A 160 -5.96 -9.14 -2.96
CA CYS A 160 -4.96 -10.19 -2.78
C CYS A 160 -3.98 -10.25 -3.95
N THR A 161 -4.50 -10.23 -5.19
CA THR A 161 -3.70 -10.36 -6.42
C THR A 161 -2.87 -9.11 -6.72
N VAL A 162 -3.26 -7.93 -6.24
CA VAL A 162 -2.42 -6.73 -6.35
C VAL A 162 -1.11 -6.95 -5.58
N CYS A 163 -1.21 -7.41 -4.33
CA CYS A 163 -0.07 -7.62 -3.44
C CYS A 163 0.69 -8.92 -3.73
N HIS A 164 -0.03 -10.03 -3.85
CA HIS A 164 0.51 -11.38 -4.00
C HIS A 164 0.69 -11.82 -5.46
N ASN A 165 0.40 -10.97 -6.45
CA ASN A 165 0.77 -11.21 -7.85
C ASN A 165 1.48 -10.00 -8.45
N THR A 166 0.75 -8.97 -8.84
CA THR A 166 1.25 -7.87 -9.68
C THR A 166 2.42 -7.10 -9.08
N ARG A 167 2.40 -6.86 -7.75
CA ARG A 167 3.42 -6.08 -7.03
C ARG A 167 4.36 -6.94 -6.18
N ALA A 168 4.21 -8.26 -6.21
CA ALA A 168 4.97 -9.14 -5.34
C ALA A 168 6.47 -9.16 -5.62
N ILE A 169 6.90 -8.82 -6.84
CA ILE A 169 8.33 -8.80 -7.22
C ILE A 169 8.80 -7.39 -7.55
N ILE A 170 9.71 -6.88 -6.73
CA ILE A 170 10.29 -5.53 -6.85
C ILE A 170 11.54 -5.56 -7.74
N HIS A 171 12.54 -6.38 -7.41
CA HIS A 171 13.80 -6.45 -8.16
C HIS A 171 13.67 -7.38 -9.38
N LYS A 172 12.88 -6.94 -10.36
CA LYS A 172 12.46 -7.76 -11.53
C LYS A 172 13.63 -8.30 -12.36
N TRP A 173 14.77 -7.62 -12.37
CA TRP A 173 15.96 -8.07 -13.10
C TRP A 173 16.73 -9.18 -12.39
N GLN A 174 16.54 -9.32 -11.09
CA GLN A 174 17.15 -10.38 -10.29
C GLN A 174 16.21 -11.58 -10.14
N TYR A 175 14.92 -11.31 -9.91
CA TYR A 175 13.95 -12.34 -9.56
C TYR A 175 12.97 -12.69 -10.69
N GLY A 176 13.03 -11.99 -11.84
CA GLY A 176 12.06 -12.14 -12.92
C GLY A 176 10.81 -11.28 -12.75
N TYR A 177 9.85 -11.44 -13.65
CA TYR A 177 8.59 -10.71 -13.65
C TYR A 177 7.48 -11.58 -13.03
N PRO A 178 6.48 -10.97 -12.36
CA PRO A 178 5.28 -11.68 -11.94
C PRO A 178 4.64 -12.45 -13.10
N GLN A 179 4.19 -13.67 -12.84
CA GLN A 179 3.53 -14.53 -13.81
C GLN A 179 2.02 -14.57 -13.55
N PRO A 180 1.17 -14.60 -14.60
CA PRO A 180 -0.28 -14.51 -14.44
C PRO A 180 -0.90 -15.70 -13.69
N ASP A 181 -0.24 -16.85 -13.68
CA ASP A 181 -0.72 -18.11 -13.08
C ASP A 181 -0.14 -18.39 -11.69
N THR A 182 0.54 -17.42 -11.07
CA THR A 182 1.35 -17.64 -9.87
C THR A 182 1.00 -16.69 -8.72
N ILE A 183 0.73 -17.22 -7.53
CA ILE A 183 0.63 -16.45 -6.29
C ILE A 183 1.96 -16.46 -5.55
N TYR A 184 2.41 -15.29 -5.12
CA TYR A 184 3.68 -15.10 -4.45
C TYR A 184 3.52 -14.99 -2.94
N GLY A 185 4.37 -15.68 -2.19
CA GLY A 185 4.30 -15.73 -0.73
C GLY A 185 5.56 -16.30 -0.11
N ALA A 186 5.39 -17.06 0.99
CA ALA A 186 6.48 -17.76 1.66
C ALA A 186 6.72 -19.18 1.12
N GLN A 187 5.77 -19.71 0.34
CA GLN A 187 5.75 -21.09 -0.15
C GLN A 187 6.04 -21.16 -1.65
N GLU A 188 6.43 -22.34 -2.12
CA GLU A 188 6.65 -22.65 -3.54
C GLU A 188 5.96 -23.97 -3.86
N GLY A 189 5.43 -24.12 -5.09
CA GLY A 189 4.80 -25.36 -5.53
C GLY A 189 3.58 -25.15 -6.41
N GLU A 190 2.73 -26.17 -6.46
CA GLU A 190 1.41 -26.12 -7.11
C GLU A 190 0.41 -25.40 -6.19
N HIS A 191 -0.62 -24.81 -6.80
CA HIS A 191 -1.71 -24.14 -6.11
C HIS A 191 -3.04 -24.61 -6.72
N GLU A 192 -4.03 -24.87 -5.87
CA GLU A 192 -5.27 -25.56 -6.29
C GLU A 192 -6.27 -24.64 -7.02
N HIS A 193 -6.01 -23.33 -7.05
CA HIS A 193 -6.88 -22.38 -7.75
C HIS A 193 -6.80 -22.54 -9.28
N PRO A 194 -7.93 -22.52 -10.00
CA PRO A 194 -7.95 -22.76 -11.45
C PRO A 194 -7.12 -21.76 -12.26
N ASP A 195 -7.15 -20.47 -11.88
CA ASP A 195 -6.41 -19.42 -12.57
C ASP A 195 -4.98 -19.22 -12.04
N PHE A 196 -4.75 -19.58 -10.78
CA PHE A 196 -3.46 -19.42 -10.11
C PHE A 196 -2.99 -20.80 -9.71
N THR A 197 -2.37 -21.51 -10.65
CA THR A 197 -2.01 -22.93 -10.48
C THR A 197 -0.65 -23.12 -9.80
N LYS A 198 0.06 -22.04 -9.47
CA LYS A 198 1.39 -22.07 -8.86
C LYS A 198 1.52 -21.14 -7.67
N MET A 199 2.40 -21.52 -6.75
CA MET A 199 2.96 -20.66 -5.71
C MET A 199 4.46 -20.47 -5.93
N ALA A 200 4.96 -19.28 -5.64
CA ALA A 200 6.39 -19.00 -5.62
C ALA A 200 6.80 -18.07 -4.47
N LYS A 201 8.05 -18.17 -4.02
CA LYS A 201 8.54 -17.34 -2.93
C LYS A 201 8.76 -15.90 -3.38
N SER A 202 8.26 -14.89 -2.66
CA SER A 202 8.76 -13.52 -2.82
C SER A 202 9.50 -13.11 -1.55
N PRO A 203 10.85 -13.03 -1.57
CA PRO A 203 11.61 -12.57 -0.41
C PRO A 203 11.23 -11.15 0.01
N GLN A 204 10.72 -10.32 -0.92
CA GLN A 204 10.38 -8.94 -0.61
C GLN A 204 9.10 -8.82 0.21
N LEU A 205 8.17 -9.78 0.11
CA LEU A 205 6.90 -9.73 0.85
C LEU A 205 7.08 -9.74 2.38
N SER A 206 8.22 -10.23 2.89
CA SER A 206 8.56 -10.17 4.32
C SER A 206 9.34 -8.93 4.72
N GLU A 207 9.75 -8.08 3.78
CA GLU A 207 10.64 -6.95 3.98
C GLU A 207 9.89 -5.61 3.83
N SER A 208 10.26 -4.59 4.61
CA SER A 208 9.60 -3.27 4.60
C SER A 208 9.57 -2.60 3.24
N ILE A 209 10.52 -2.92 2.35
CA ILE A 209 10.58 -2.39 0.98
C ILE A 209 9.33 -2.72 0.16
N PHE A 210 8.63 -3.82 0.46
CA PHE A 210 7.38 -4.14 -0.20
C PHE A 210 6.28 -3.13 0.09
N CYS A 211 6.10 -2.76 1.37
CA CYS A 211 5.19 -1.71 1.80
C CYS A 211 5.64 -0.34 1.26
N GLY A 212 6.95 -0.12 1.17
CA GLY A 212 7.58 1.10 0.63
C GLY A 212 7.24 1.40 -0.84
N GLN A 213 6.66 0.46 -1.59
CA GLN A 213 6.15 0.74 -2.94
C GLN A 213 5.03 1.80 -2.94
N CYS A 214 4.22 1.83 -1.88
CA CYS A 214 3.11 2.78 -1.71
C CYS A 214 3.33 3.72 -0.51
N HIS A 215 3.87 3.19 0.59
CA HIS A 215 4.23 3.96 1.78
C HIS A 215 5.65 4.53 1.69
N GLY A 216 6.01 5.10 0.54
CA GLY A 216 7.40 5.35 0.12
C GLY A 216 8.18 6.41 0.91
N GLU A 217 9.27 6.88 0.31
CA GLU A 217 10.12 7.92 0.88
C GLU A 217 9.55 9.33 0.62
N GLY A 218 8.85 9.50 -0.51
CA GLY A 218 8.37 10.79 -1.02
C GLY A 218 9.50 11.79 -1.33
N PRO A 219 9.29 12.77 -2.24
CA PRO A 219 8.26 12.86 -3.27
C PRO A 219 8.39 11.79 -4.37
N ASN A 220 7.30 11.48 -5.08
CA ASN A 220 7.27 10.54 -6.21
C ASN A 220 7.88 11.14 -7.48
N PHE A 221 9.20 11.33 -7.51
CA PHE A 221 9.92 11.99 -8.61
C PHE A 221 9.89 11.25 -9.96
N GLU A 222 9.40 10.02 -9.99
CA GLU A 222 9.21 9.27 -11.23
C GLU A 222 7.96 9.69 -12.02
N LEU A 223 7.09 10.53 -11.45
CA LEU A 223 5.87 11.02 -12.09
C LEU A 223 6.06 12.43 -12.66
N ASP A 224 5.28 12.76 -13.70
CA ASP A 224 5.26 14.09 -14.34
C ASP A 224 4.95 15.21 -13.32
N GLU A 225 4.08 14.91 -12.35
CA GLU A 225 3.75 15.79 -11.22
C GLU A 225 4.03 15.02 -9.92
N PRO A 226 5.19 15.23 -9.30
CA PRO A 226 5.55 14.55 -8.05
C PRO A 226 4.58 14.91 -6.92
N SER A 227 3.97 13.90 -6.31
CA SER A 227 3.18 14.05 -5.08
C SER A 227 3.99 13.62 -3.85
N GLN A 228 3.70 14.24 -2.71
CA GLN A 228 4.21 13.85 -1.40
C GLN A 228 3.03 13.49 -0.50
N CYS A 229 2.63 12.21 -0.50
CA CYS A 229 1.49 11.72 0.27
C CYS A 229 1.87 10.63 1.29
N ALA A 230 2.95 9.88 1.08
CA ALA A 230 3.38 8.84 2.02
C ALA A 230 4.91 8.87 2.15
N THR A 231 5.39 9.14 3.37
CA THR A 231 6.82 9.27 3.70
C THR A 231 7.30 8.21 4.71
N LEU A 232 6.45 7.24 5.07
CA LEU A 232 6.70 6.29 6.15
C LEU A 232 7.96 5.45 5.91
N TYR A 233 8.19 4.98 4.69
CA TYR A 233 9.37 4.17 4.36
C TYR A 233 10.65 5.02 4.40
N GLY A 234 10.55 6.32 4.08
CA GLY A 234 11.64 7.26 4.31
C GLY A 234 11.96 7.39 5.81
N SER A 235 10.95 7.65 6.64
CA SER A 235 11.10 7.70 8.10
C SER A 235 11.69 6.40 8.66
N TYR A 236 11.26 5.26 8.13
CA TYR A 236 11.78 3.94 8.48
C TYR A 236 13.28 3.80 8.17
N LEU A 237 13.69 4.14 6.95
CA LEU A 237 15.08 4.02 6.51
C LEU A 237 16.02 5.04 7.17
N PHE A 238 15.55 6.26 7.40
CA PHE A 238 16.42 7.38 7.80
C PHE A 238 16.42 7.67 9.31
N ALA A 239 15.41 7.21 10.04
CA ALA A 239 15.34 7.41 11.50
C ALA A 239 15.34 6.08 12.26
N TYR A 240 14.50 5.12 11.85
CA TYR A 240 14.31 3.91 12.65
C TYR A 240 15.44 2.88 12.50
N THR A 241 15.82 2.52 11.27
CA THR A 241 16.93 1.57 11.05
C THR A 241 18.28 2.08 11.59
N PRO A 242 18.67 3.36 11.43
CA PRO A 242 19.91 3.89 11.99
C PRO A 242 19.96 3.91 13.52
N GLU A 243 18.81 3.87 14.20
CA GLU A 243 18.70 3.75 15.67
C GLU A 243 18.77 2.29 16.18
N ASP A 244 19.36 1.39 15.39
CA ASP A 244 19.54 -0.04 15.71
C ASP A 244 18.20 -0.79 15.87
N LYS A 245 17.15 -0.31 15.22
CA LYS A 245 15.84 -0.97 15.16
C LYS A 245 15.66 -1.73 13.85
N HIS A 246 15.09 -2.93 13.95
CA HIS A 246 15.12 -3.91 12.87
C HIS A 246 13.76 -4.55 12.56
N GLU A 247 12.68 -4.15 13.23
CA GLU A 247 11.38 -4.75 12.98
C GLU A 247 10.84 -4.26 11.64
N THR A 248 10.27 -5.15 10.83
CA THR A 248 9.73 -4.76 9.52
C THR A 248 8.33 -4.16 9.67
N CYS A 249 7.86 -3.49 8.62
CA CYS A 249 6.47 -3.00 8.56
C CYS A 249 5.48 -4.13 8.87
N GLN A 250 5.69 -5.31 8.27
CA GLN A 250 4.88 -6.51 8.45
C GLN A 250 4.96 -7.05 9.88
N GLU A 251 6.15 -7.02 10.50
CA GLU A 251 6.33 -7.46 11.88
C GLU A 251 5.48 -6.62 12.85
N CYS A 252 5.45 -5.30 12.67
CA CYS A 252 4.65 -4.42 13.52
C CYS A 252 3.16 -4.42 13.16
N HIS A 253 2.80 -4.24 11.88
CA HIS A 253 1.42 -4.02 11.45
C HIS A 253 0.60 -5.29 11.26
N MET A 254 1.24 -6.43 10.98
CA MET A 254 0.53 -7.69 10.72
C MET A 254 0.71 -8.70 11.86
N ARG A 255 1.92 -8.82 12.42
CA ARG A 255 2.24 -9.89 13.38
C ARG A 255 2.09 -9.46 14.83
N LYS A 256 2.89 -8.50 15.31
CA LYS A 256 2.90 -8.06 16.71
C LYS A 256 1.60 -7.37 17.13
N SER A 257 0.93 -6.72 16.19
CA SER A 257 -0.41 -6.16 16.40
C SER A 257 -1.49 -7.23 16.55
N GLY A 258 -1.25 -8.44 16.03
CA GLY A 258 -2.26 -9.50 15.92
C GLY A 258 -3.37 -9.21 14.89
N LEU A 259 -3.18 -8.20 14.04
CA LEU A 259 -4.21 -7.76 13.07
C LEU A 259 -4.13 -8.48 11.72
N GLY A 260 -3.05 -9.19 11.43
CA GLY A 260 -2.90 -9.91 10.16
C GLY A 260 -3.06 -8.99 8.95
N HIS A 261 -4.01 -9.31 8.06
CA HIS A 261 -4.27 -8.54 6.83
C HIS A 261 -5.20 -7.32 7.03
N ASP A 262 -5.68 -7.06 8.24
CA ASP A 262 -6.44 -5.85 8.56
C ASP A 262 -5.55 -4.59 8.51
N MET A 263 -4.25 -4.74 8.80
CA MET A 263 -3.20 -3.74 8.56
C MET A 263 -3.57 -2.31 8.99
N GLN A 264 -4.28 -2.17 10.11
CA GLN A 264 -4.79 -0.87 10.55
C GLN A 264 -3.67 0.06 11.03
N ALA A 265 -4.03 1.33 11.17
CA ALA A 265 -3.21 2.39 11.74
C ALA A 265 -3.96 3.06 12.91
N TYR A 266 -4.00 4.40 12.96
CA TYR A 266 -4.52 5.18 14.09
C TYR A 266 -5.98 4.91 14.47
N ARG A 267 -6.79 4.31 13.60
CA ARG A 267 -8.19 3.93 13.88
C ARG A 267 -8.28 2.72 14.81
N SER A 268 -7.25 1.88 14.86
CA SER A 268 -7.18 0.73 15.74
C SER A 268 -6.71 1.15 17.14
N GLU A 269 -7.45 0.75 18.17
CA GLU A 269 -7.03 0.92 19.56
C GLU A 269 -5.72 0.19 19.86
N THR A 270 -5.56 -1.03 19.33
CA THR A 270 -4.32 -1.81 19.44
C THR A 270 -3.14 -1.02 18.90
N MET A 271 -3.27 -0.48 17.69
CA MET A 271 -2.19 0.29 17.07
C MET A 271 -1.86 1.57 17.84
N ARG A 272 -2.87 2.30 18.34
CA ARG A 272 -2.64 3.50 19.17
C ARG A 272 -1.86 3.18 20.45
N LYS A 273 -2.20 2.08 21.13
CA LYS A 273 -1.50 1.63 22.35
C LYS A 273 -0.07 1.15 22.08
N MET A 274 0.17 0.56 20.91
CA MET A 274 1.52 0.18 20.49
C MET A 274 2.37 1.39 20.12
N ALA A 275 1.76 2.38 19.44
CA ALA A 275 2.46 3.52 18.85
C ALA A 275 2.91 4.58 19.85
N LEU A 276 2.11 4.85 20.88
CA LEU A 276 2.34 5.98 21.78
C LEU A 276 2.45 5.51 23.23
N HIS A 277 3.43 6.06 23.94
CA HIS A 277 3.43 6.06 25.40
C HIS A 277 3.24 7.50 25.88
N VAL A 278 2.23 7.71 26.71
CA VAL A 278 1.89 9.03 27.26
C VAL A 278 2.05 8.96 28.76
N ASP A 279 2.91 9.81 29.31
CA ASP A 279 3.07 10.01 30.75
C ASP A 279 2.54 11.40 31.13
N ILE A 280 1.81 11.47 32.24
CA ILE A 280 1.17 12.70 32.72
C ILE A 280 1.51 12.85 34.20
N ASP A 281 2.37 13.83 34.49
CA ASP A 281 2.66 14.27 35.85
C ASP A 281 1.90 15.57 36.14
N SER A 282 1.32 15.67 37.33
CA SER A 282 0.61 16.89 37.72
C SER A 282 0.86 17.25 39.17
N THR A 283 1.10 18.55 39.40
CA THR A 283 1.30 19.12 40.73
C THR A 283 0.44 20.35 40.89
N SER A 284 -0.32 20.42 41.99
CA SER A 284 -1.08 21.61 42.36
C SER A 284 -0.25 22.53 43.26
N TYR A 285 -0.43 23.84 43.10
CA TYR A 285 0.22 24.85 43.94
C TYR A 285 -0.63 26.12 44.03
N PHE A 286 -0.41 26.90 45.07
CA PHE A 286 -1.05 28.20 45.22
C PHE A 286 -0.09 29.29 44.71
N TRP A 287 -0.58 30.13 43.80
CA TRP A 287 0.19 31.22 43.21
C TRP A 287 -0.40 32.57 43.57
N ARG A 288 0.44 33.50 44.00
CA ARG A 288 0.00 34.88 44.23
C ARG A 288 0.03 35.63 42.91
N LYS A 289 -1.14 35.86 42.30
CA LYS A 289 -1.25 36.50 40.98
C LYS A 289 -0.96 38.00 41.06
N ASN A 290 -1.67 38.74 41.90
CA ASN A 290 -1.41 40.17 42.21
C ASN A 290 -2.15 40.61 43.48
N LYS A 291 -2.09 41.91 43.81
CA LYS A 291 -2.72 42.48 45.01
C LYS A 291 -4.26 42.44 44.98
N ALA A 292 -4.88 42.59 43.82
CA ALA A 292 -6.34 42.62 43.69
C ALA A 292 -6.96 41.22 43.71
N GLU A 293 -6.31 40.26 43.05
CA GLU A 293 -6.81 38.90 42.87
C GLU A 293 -6.29 37.91 43.93
N GLY A 294 -5.26 38.27 44.70
CA GLY A 294 -4.78 37.48 45.82
C GLY A 294 -4.06 36.19 45.42
N VAL A 295 -4.26 35.15 46.23
CA VAL A 295 -3.69 33.81 46.03
C VAL A 295 -4.71 32.94 45.31
N ILE A 296 -4.31 32.38 44.17
CA ILE A 296 -5.15 31.50 43.34
C ILE A 296 -4.58 30.08 43.31
N PRO A 297 -5.42 29.04 43.26
CA PRO A 297 -4.97 27.69 42.99
C PRO A 297 -4.56 27.56 41.52
N MET A 298 -3.42 26.92 41.26
CA MET A 298 -2.95 26.55 39.93
C MET A 298 -2.52 25.08 39.92
N ALA A 299 -2.46 24.50 38.72
CA ALA A 299 -1.87 23.18 38.49
C ALA A 299 -0.81 23.30 37.40
N LEU A 300 0.34 22.69 37.63
CA LEU A 300 1.30 22.36 36.57
C LEU A 300 0.97 20.95 36.09
N VAL A 301 0.74 20.80 34.79
CA VAL A 301 0.50 19.51 34.15
C VAL A 301 1.60 19.32 33.11
N ASN A 302 2.46 18.34 33.33
CA ASN A 302 3.51 17.93 32.40
C ASN A 302 3.00 16.73 31.61
N VAL A 303 3.08 16.79 30.29
CA VAL A 303 2.66 15.72 29.39
C VAL A 303 3.86 15.32 28.55
N GLU A 304 4.33 14.09 28.73
CA GLU A 304 5.38 13.49 27.91
C GLU A 304 4.76 12.47 26.96
N ILE A 305 5.10 12.57 25.67
CA ILE A 305 4.59 11.67 24.63
C ILE A 305 5.79 11.07 23.91
N PHE A 306 5.92 9.75 23.98
CA PHE A 306 6.96 8.98 23.32
C PHE A 306 6.39 8.25 22.11
N ASN A 307 6.97 8.53 20.95
CA ASN A 307 6.70 7.78 19.72
C ASN A 307 7.49 6.46 19.75
N LYS A 308 6.78 5.35 19.67
CA LYS A 308 7.34 3.99 19.58
C LYS A 308 7.29 3.41 18.17
N CYS A 309 6.68 4.11 17.22
CA CYS A 309 6.63 3.68 15.83
C CYS A 309 8.00 3.77 15.17
N GLY A 310 8.22 2.94 14.15
CA GLY A 310 9.39 3.03 13.28
C GLY A 310 9.31 4.12 12.21
N HIS A 311 8.46 5.12 12.41
CA HIS A 311 8.26 6.23 11.52
C HIS A 311 7.69 7.44 12.32
N ALA A 312 7.64 8.61 11.69
CA ALA A 312 7.02 9.78 12.30
C ALA A 312 5.52 9.55 12.56
N ILE A 313 4.95 10.30 13.50
CA ILE A 313 3.49 10.35 13.73
C ILE A 313 3.08 11.82 13.87
N PRO A 314 2.02 12.27 13.16
CA PRO A 314 1.37 11.57 12.05
C PRO A 314 2.29 11.50 10.82
N ASP A 315 2.19 10.42 10.05
CA ASP A 315 2.89 10.23 8.78
C ASP A 315 1.95 9.48 7.83
N GLY A 316 1.97 9.85 6.55
CA GLY A 316 1.05 9.41 5.49
C GLY A 316 -0.41 9.37 5.91
#